data_AF-A0A931R000-F1
#
_entry.id   AF-A0A931R000-F1
#
_cell.length_a   1.000
_cell.length_b   1.000
_cell.length_c   1.000
_cell.angle_alpha   90.00
_cell.angle_beta   90.00
_cell.angle_gamma   90.00
#
_symmetry.space_group_name_H-M   'P 1'
#
loop_
_entity.id
_entity.type
_entity.pdbx_description
1 polymer ?
#
loop_
_entity_poly.entity_id
_entity_poly.type
_entity_poly.pdbx_seq_one_letter_code
_entity_poly.pdbx_strand_id
1 'polypeptide(L)'
;MAHRRFPATRKSPRFPRTTKPHRGKGARAWEKILLAIGLLSLLVSAGVFVYYYVQFSRMIDARLSGEVFDNASLVFSAPTEIRVGQTMTAEDVAGRLRRALYAEGNGDSEFGAYTWEGNRLEIRPGPGSFLRTEGISREPVSLGFRDGRVVSITTGQVTPLDRCWLEPEIITTLFDRSRTKRRLVRYQDLPPVLV
;
A
#
# COMPACT_ATOMS: atom_id res chain seq x y z
N MET A 1 -10.10 -119.72 47.06
CA MET A 1 -8.73 -119.20 46.85
C MET A 1 -8.67 -118.64 45.44
N ALA A 2 -8.18 -117.45 45.10
CA ALA A 2 -7.65 -116.34 45.86
C ALA A 2 -7.85 -115.06 45.03
N HIS A 3 -8.24 -114.00 45.72
CA HIS A 3 -8.20 -112.58 45.37
C HIS A 3 -7.17 -112.13 44.33
N ARG A 4 -7.52 -111.11 43.53
CA ARG A 4 -7.03 -109.73 43.74
C ARG A 4 -7.76 -108.69 42.88
N ARG A 5 -7.97 -107.55 43.52
CA ARG A 5 -8.75 -106.36 43.11
C ARG A 5 -7.89 -105.39 42.27
N PHE A 6 -8.52 -104.75 41.27
CA PHE A 6 -8.48 -103.33 40.85
C PHE A 6 -7.18 -102.50 40.98
N PRO A 7 -6.87 -101.58 40.02
CA PRO A 7 -7.65 -100.32 39.94
C PRO A 7 -8.03 -99.82 38.55
N ALA A 8 -9.19 -99.14 38.54
CA ALA A 8 -9.73 -98.38 37.45
C ALA A 8 -8.95 -97.07 37.24
N THR A 9 -8.48 -96.82 36.02
CA THR A 9 -7.94 -95.53 35.60
C THR A 9 -9.09 -94.60 35.22
N ARG A 10 -9.44 -93.75 36.18
CA ARG A 10 -10.41 -92.65 36.07
C ARG A 10 -9.89 -91.61 35.07
N LYS A 11 -10.43 -91.57 33.84
CA LYS A 11 -10.26 -90.42 32.94
C LYS A 11 -10.96 -89.21 33.56
N SER A 12 -10.18 -88.20 33.93
CA SER A 12 -10.69 -86.92 34.41
C SER A 12 -11.34 -86.13 33.26
N PRO A 13 -12.46 -85.43 33.50
CA PRO A 13 -13.03 -84.54 32.50
C PRO A 13 -12.11 -83.32 32.33
N ARG A 14 -11.59 -83.11 31.12
CA ARG A 14 -10.92 -81.87 30.74
C ARG A 14 -11.98 -80.78 30.62
N PHE A 15 -12.04 -79.92 31.63
CA PHE A 15 -12.77 -78.66 31.49
C PHE A 15 -12.03 -77.76 30.48
N PRO A 16 -12.75 -77.10 29.56
CA PRO A 16 -12.14 -76.10 28.71
C PRO A 16 -11.72 -74.91 29.59
N ARG A 17 -10.40 -74.61 29.60
CA ARG A 17 -9.90 -73.37 30.16
C ARG A 17 -10.46 -72.22 29.32
N THR A 18 -11.51 -71.57 29.82
CA THR A 18 -11.94 -70.27 29.29
C THR A 18 -10.85 -69.25 29.66
N THR A 19 -9.97 -68.97 28.72
CA THR A 19 -9.08 -67.81 28.81
C THR A 19 -9.95 -66.57 28.73
N LYS A 20 -10.05 -65.84 29.85
CA LYS A 20 -10.71 -64.52 29.87
C LYS A 20 -10.04 -63.66 28.79
N PRO A 21 -10.78 -63.07 27.85
CA PRO A 21 -10.17 -62.14 26.92
C PRO A 21 -9.63 -60.99 27.75
N HIS A 22 -8.31 -60.80 27.70
CA HIS A 22 -7.67 -59.60 28.22
C HIS A 22 -8.30 -58.43 27.47
N ARG A 23 -9.27 -57.77 28.10
CA ARG A 23 -9.95 -56.59 27.57
C ARG A 23 -8.87 -55.52 27.41
N GLY A 24 -8.41 -55.39 26.16
CA GLY A 24 -7.17 -54.73 25.82
C GLY A 24 -7.19 -53.28 26.27
N LYS A 25 -6.11 -52.88 26.96
CA LYS A 25 -5.74 -51.47 27.16
C LYS A 25 -5.58 -50.71 25.82
N GLY A 26 -5.57 -51.42 24.69
CA GLY A 26 -5.59 -50.86 23.34
C GLY A 26 -6.83 -50.04 23.02
N ALA A 27 -8.00 -50.35 23.60
CA ALA A 27 -9.26 -49.66 23.26
C ALA A 27 -9.30 -48.17 23.66
N ARG A 28 -8.50 -47.76 24.66
CA ARG A 28 -8.37 -46.36 25.09
C ARG A 28 -7.16 -45.65 24.48
N ALA A 29 -6.25 -46.41 23.87
CA ALA A 29 -5.06 -45.87 23.23
C ALA A 29 -5.38 -45.32 21.83
N TRP A 30 -6.20 -46.03 21.04
CA TRP A 30 -6.62 -45.55 19.72
C TRP A 30 -7.52 -44.31 19.81
N GLU A 31 -8.37 -44.21 20.83
CA GLU A 31 -9.18 -43.01 21.11
C GLU A 31 -8.29 -41.78 21.38
N LYS A 32 -7.24 -41.94 22.20
CA LYS A 32 -6.25 -40.88 22.45
C LYS A 32 -5.45 -40.51 21.19
N ILE A 33 -5.14 -41.48 20.33
CA ILE A 33 -4.45 -41.23 19.06
C ILE A 33 -5.36 -40.45 18.10
N LEU A 34 -6.64 -40.80 18.00
CA LEU A 34 -7.60 -40.05 17.17
C LEU A 34 -7.80 -38.62 17.68
N LEU A 35 -7.92 -38.44 18.99
CA LEU A 35 -7.98 -37.11 19.60
C LEU A 35 -6.70 -36.30 19.35
N ALA A 36 -5.53 -36.94 19.45
CA ALA A 36 -4.25 -36.29 19.15
C ALA A 36 -4.14 -35.88 17.68
N ILE A 37 -4.58 -36.73 16.74
CA ILE A 37 -4.60 -36.42 15.31
C ILE A 37 -5.60 -35.29 15.01
N GLY A 38 -6.80 -35.33 15.63
CA GLY A 38 -7.80 -34.27 15.48
C GLY A 38 -7.29 -32.92 16.00
N LEU A 39 -6.65 -32.92 17.17
CA LEU A 39 -6.03 -31.73 17.74
C LEU A 39 -4.88 -31.21 16.87
N LEU A 40 -4.03 -32.10 16.35
CA LEU A 40 -2.95 -31.74 15.44
C LEU A 40 -3.49 -31.15 14.15
N SER A 41 -4.51 -31.76 13.55
CA SER A 41 -5.17 -31.26 12.33
C SER A 41 -5.78 -29.87 12.55
N LEU A 42 -6.44 -29.66 13.71
CA LEU A 42 -7.01 -28.37 14.07
C LEU A 42 -5.92 -27.30 14.25
N LEU A 43 -4.80 -27.64 14.90
CA LEU A 43 -3.66 -26.74 15.05
C LEU A 43 -3.03 -26.36 13.70
N VAL A 44 -2.85 -27.34 12.81
CA VAL A 44 -2.32 -27.10 11.46
C VAL A 44 -3.30 -26.21 10.67
N SER A 45 -4.60 -26.53 10.69
CA SER A 45 -5.62 -25.72 10.01
C SER A 45 -5.66 -24.29 10.55
N ALA A 46 -5.59 -24.10 11.86
CA ALA A 46 -5.55 -22.78 12.48
C ALA A 46 -4.29 -22.01 12.05
N GLY A 47 -3.12 -22.66 12.02
CA GLY A 47 -1.88 -22.06 11.54
C GLY A 47 -1.95 -21.61 10.09
N VAL A 48 -2.47 -22.47 9.20
CA VAL A 48 -2.69 -22.14 7.78
C VAL A 48 -3.68 -20.98 7.64
N PHE A 49 -4.78 -21.00 8.39
CA PHE A 49 -5.77 -19.92 8.38
C PHE A 49 -5.15 -18.59 8.82
N VAL A 50 -4.41 -18.58 9.94
CA VAL A 50 -3.72 -17.37 10.44
C VAL A 50 -2.72 -16.86 9.42
N TYR A 51 -1.94 -17.75 8.79
CA TYR A 51 -0.98 -17.36 7.75
C TYR A 51 -1.66 -16.64 6.58
N TYR A 52 -2.71 -17.23 6.01
CA TYR A 52 -3.44 -16.61 4.92
C TYR A 52 -4.17 -15.34 5.36
N TYR A 53 -4.75 -15.32 6.56
CA TYR A 53 -5.39 -14.14 7.12
C TYR A 53 -4.42 -12.96 7.20
N VAL A 54 -3.22 -13.17 7.76
CA VAL A 54 -2.20 -12.11 7.86
C VAL A 54 -1.72 -11.67 6.48
N GLN A 55 -1.52 -12.61 5.55
CA GLN A 55 -1.09 -12.29 4.18
C GLN A 55 -2.14 -11.43 3.45
N PHE A 56 -3.42 -11.81 3.53
CA PHE A 56 -4.50 -11.06 2.90
C PHE A 56 -4.78 -9.75 3.62
N SER A 57 -4.71 -9.70 4.96
CA SER A 57 -4.82 -8.44 5.72
C SER A 57 -3.76 -7.46 5.24
N ARG A 58 -2.48 -7.86 5.21
CA ARG A 58 -1.40 -6.99 4.73
C ARG A 58 -1.61 -6.54 3.29
N MET A 59 -2.10 -7.42 2.42
CA MET A 59 -2.41 -7.06 1.03
C MET A 59 -3.57 -6.06 0.95
N ILE A 60 -4.65 -6.28 1.70
CA ILE A 60 -5.81 -5.39 1.76
C ILE A 60 -5.41 -4.04 2.35
N ASP A 61 -4.68 -4.05 3.46
CA ASP A 61 -4.18 -2.85 4.13
C ASP A 61 -3.29 -2.05 3.18
N ALA A 62 -2.34 -2.68 2.48
CA ALA A 62 -1.50 -2.01 1.47
C ALA A 62 -2.30 -1.47 0.27
N ARG A 63 -3.43 -2.10 -0.08
CA ARG A 63 -4.31 -1.66 -1.17
C ARG A 63 -5.25 -0.53 -0.74
N LEU A 64 -5.65 -0.52 0.53
CA LEU A 64 -6.52 0.49 1.14
C LEU A 64 -5.73 1.70 1.67
N SER A 65 -4.44 1.56 1.97
CA SER A 65 -3.58 2.62 2.52
C SER A 65 -3.25 3.75 1.56
N GLY A 66 -3.78 3.72 0.33
CA GLY A 66 -3.75 4.85 -0.60
C GLY A 66 -2.77 4.71 -1.76
N GLU A 67 -1.68 3.96 -1.59
CA GLU A 67 -0.55 3.88 -2.53
C GLU A 67 -0.91 3.26 -3.90
N VAL A 68 -2.08 2.61 -4.01
CA VAL A 68 -2.54 1.93 -5.23
C VAL A 68 -3.37 2.85 -6.13
N PHE A 69 -3.85 3.99 -5.62
CA PHE A 69 -4.68 4.93 -6.40
C PHE A 69 -3.87 5.93 -7.23
N ASP A 70 -2.55 6.05 -7.01
CA ASP A 70 -1.66 7.03 -7.66
C ASP A 70 -1.02 6.56 -8.97
N ASN A 71 -1.45 5.43 -9.53
CA ASN A 71 -0.93 4.93 -10.82
C ASN A 71 -1.59 5.62 -12.03
N ALA A 72 -1.85 6.93 -11.94
CA ALA A 72 -2.26 7.72 -13.08
C ALA A 72 -1.01 8.34 -13.71
N SER A 73 -0.69 7.96 -14.95
CA SER A 73 0.37 8.64 -15.69
C SER A 73 -0.08 10.05 -16.05
N LEU A 74 0.63 11.07 -15.57
CA LEU A 74 0.33 12.46 -15.88
C LEU A 74 0.88 12.80 -17.26
N VAL A 75 0.04 13.37 -18.14
CA VAL A 75 0.45 13.91 -19.42
C VAL A 75 0.67 15.40 -19.26
N PHE A 76 1.93 15.80 -19.35
CA PHE A 76 2.39 17.17 -19.19
C PHE A 76 2.49 17.90 -20.53
N SER A 77 2.39 19.22 -20.49
CA SER A 77 2.78 20.08 -21.60
C SER A 77 4.30 20.13 -21.77
N ALA A 78 4.77 20.81 -22.83
CA ALA A 78 6.17 21.20 -22.88
C ALA A 78 6.51 22.17 -21.72
N PRO A 79 7.68 22.04 -21.06
CA PRO A 79 8.17 23.03 -20.10
C PRO A 79 8.28 24.40 -20.76
N THR A 80 7.91 25.45 -20.04
CA THR A 80 7.94 26.82 -20.57
C THR A 80 9.21 27.52 -20.08
N GLU A 81 10.03 28.02 -21.00
CA GLU A 81 11.16 28.88 -20.63
C GLU A 81 10.67 30.31 -20.37
N ILE A 82 11.09 30.89 -19.24
CA ILE A 82 10.90 32.29 -18.88
C ILE A 82 12.24 33.00 -18.93
N ARG A 83 12.28 34.19 -19.52
CA ARG A 83 13.49 35.01 -19.64
C ARG A 83 13.32 36.37 -19.00
N VAL A 84 14.43 36.95 -18.51
CA VAL A 84 14.44 38.35 -18.06
C VAL A 84 14.05 39.27 -19.24
N GLY A 85 13.16 40.22 -18.99
CA GLY A 85 12.60 41.15 -19.96
C GLY A 85 11.32 40.69 -20.65
N GLN A 86 10.90 39.44 -20.45
CA GLN A 86 9.67 38.90 -21.03
C GLN A 86 8.43 39.60 -20.47
N THR A 87 7.47 39.91 -21.36
CA THR A 87 6.15 40.42 -20.98
C THR A 87 5.32 39.27 -20.40
N MET A 88 5.24 39.21 -19.07
CA MET A 88 4.50 38.20 -18.32
C MET A 88 4.18 38.78 -16.95
N THR A 89 2.91 38.71 -16.55
CA THR A 89 2.50 39.15 -15.21
C THR A 89 2.76 38.06 -14.18
N ALA A 90 2.84 38.45 -12.91
CA ALA A 90 3.05 37.48 -11.86
C ALA A 90 1.83 36.56 -11.69
N GLU A 91 0.64 37.09 -11.90
CA GLU A 91 -0.64 36.39 -11.89
C GLU A 91 -0.72 35.32 -12.98
N ASP A 92 -0.17 35.59 -14.16
CA ASP A 92 -0.07 34.61 -15.24
C ASP A 92 0.81 33.44 -14.83
N VAL A 93 1.97 33.71 -14.23
CA VAL A 93 2.88 32.66 -13.75
C VAL A 93 2.24 31.85 -12.62
N ALA A 94 1.60 32.49 -11.65
CA ALA A 94 0.86 31.81 -10.59
C ALA A 94 -0.32 30.98 -11.14
N GLY A 95 -0.99 31.46 -12.18
CA GLY A 95 -2.01 30.70 -12.91
C GLY A 95 -1.47 29.42 -13.53
N ARG A 96 -0.28 29.48 -14.14
CA ARG A 96 0.41 28.31 -14.71
C ARG A 96 0.83 27.32 -13.63
N LEU A 97 1.44 27.81 -12.55
CA LEU A 97 1.85 26.98 -11.41
C LEU A 97 0.66 26.24 -10.79
N ARG A 98 -0.49 26.89 -10.62
CA ARG A 98 -1.72 26.22 -10.17
C ARG A 98 -2.17 25.10 -11.10
N ARG A 99 -2.06 25.28 -12.42
CA ARG A 99 -2.35 24.23 -13.42
C ARG A 99 -1.30 23.12 -13.45
N ALA A 100 -0.11 23.36 -12.91
CA ALA A 100 0.94 22.38 -12.67
C ALA A 100 0.85 21.73 -11.27
N LEU A 101 -0.29 21.85 -10.58
CA LEU A 101 -0.54 21.31 -9.22
C LEU A 101 0.32 21.91 -8.10
N TYR A 102 0.90 23.09 -8.31
CA TYR A 102 1.56 23.80 -7.21
C TYR A 102 0.53 24.40 -6.25
N ALA A 103 0.87 24.33 -4.95
CA ALA A 103 0.09 24.96 -3.90
C ALA A 103 0.52 26.41 -3.68
N GLU A 104 -0.43 27.27 -3.32
CA GLU A 104 -0.14 28.62 -2.87
C GLU A 104 0.21 28.61 -1.37
N GLY A 105 1.29 29.27 -0.97
CA GLY A 105 1.74 29.38 0.42
C GLY A 105 2.93 28.49 0.78
N ASN A 106 3.05 28.18 2.07
CA ASN A 106 4.12 27.34 2.63
C ASN A 106 3.71 25.86 2.78
N GLY A 107 2.71 25.40 2.01
CA GLY A 107 2.22 24.03 2.11
C GLY A 107 3.24 23.00 1.63
N ASP A 108 3.30 21.86 2.31
CA ASP A 108 3.96 20.65 1.81
C ASP A 108 3.08 20.05 0.70
N SER A 109 3.38 20.44 -0.53
CA SER A 109 2.79 19.87 -1.74
C SER A 109 3.81 18.93 -2.40
N GLU A 110 3.32 17.81 -2.94
CA GLU A 110 4.13 16.85 -3.67
C GLU A 110 4.83 17.51 -4.87
N PHE A 111 4.13 18.35 -5.62
CA PHE A 111 4.68 19.04 -6.80
C PHE A 111 5.48 20.28 -6.42
N GLY A 112 5.07 20.98 -5.36
CA GLY A 112 5.74 22.17 -4.87
C GLY A 112 4.77 23.29 -4.50
N ALA A 113 5.34 24.39 -4.03
CA ALA A 113 4.56 25.52 -3.57
C ALA A 113 5.15 26.85 -4.08
N TYR A 114 4.31 27.88 -4.17
CA TYR A 114 4.75 29.22 -4.48
C TYR A 114 4.22 30.24 -3.46
N THR A 115 5.01 31.26 -3.19
CA THR A 115 4.70 32.34 -2.24
C THR A 115 4.93 33.70 -2.86
N TRP A 116 4.15 34.67 -2.37
CA TRP A 116 4.26 36.06 -2.76
C TRP A 116 5.07 36.85 -1.75
N GLU A 117 6.11 37.53 -2.22
CA GLU A 117 6.91 38.50 -1.46
C GLU A 117 6.83 39.86 -2.15
N GLY A 118 5.74 40.60 -1.91
CA GLY A 118 5.50 41.88 -2.57
C GLY A 118 5.36 41.70 -4.08
N ASN A 119 6.34 42.17 -4.86
CA ASN A 119 6.37 42.00 -6.32
C ASN A 119 7.28 40.87 -6.80
N ARG A 120 7.62 39.95 -5.89
CA ARG A 120 8.45 38.77 -6.14
C ARG A 120 7.61 37.51 -5.92
N LEU A 121 7.68 36.58 -6.85
CA LEU A 121 7.09 35.25 -6.72
C LEU A 121 8.20 34.27 -6.42
N GLU A 122 8.18 33.64 -5.26
CA GLU A 122 9.10 32.56 -4.91
C GLU A 122 8.44 31.22 -5.24
N ILE A 123 9.15 30.37 -5.96
CA ILE A 123 8.70 29.06 -6.44
C ILE A 123 9.63 28.02 -5.81
N ARG A 124 9.06 27.11 -5.03
CA ARG A 124 9.77 26.02 -4.36
C ARG A 124 9.35 24.67 -4.97
N PRO A 125 10.23 24.02 -5.75
CA PRO A 125 9.95 22.70 -6.30
C PRO A 125 9.81 21.63 -5.21
N GLY A 126 8.75 20.83 -5.30
CA GLY A 126 8.51 19.68 -4.43
C GLY A 126 9.25 18.42 -4.86
N PRO A 127 9.14 17.30 -4.11
CA PRO A 127 9.74 16.02 -4.47
C PRO A 127 9.24 15.44 -5.81
N GLY A 128 7.96 15.66 -6.16
CA GLY A 128 7.32 15.21 -7.40
C GLY A 128 7.34 16.22 -8.55
N SER A 129 8.10 17.32 -8.41
CA SER A 129 8.24 18.32 -9.48
C SER A 129 8.97 17.74 -10.70
N PHE A 130 8.56 18.16 -11.90
CA PHE A 130 9.24 17.77 -13.15
C PHE A 130 10.66 18.33 -13.19
N LEU A 131 10.84 19.59 -12.76
CA LEU A 131 12.15 20.24 -12.74
C LEU A 131 13.15 19.51 -11.82
N ARG A 132 12.69 18.95 -10.71
CA ARG A 132 13.54 18.15 -9.80
C ARG A 132 13.82 16.76 -10.37
N THR A 133 12.80 16.10 -10.94
CA THR A 133 12.89 14.75 -11.51
C THR A 133 13.86 14.70 -12.70
N GLU A 134 13.77 15.66 -13.61
CA GLU A 134 14.67 15.81 -14.76
C GLU A 134 16.00 16.48 -14.41
N GLY A 135 16.21 16.86 -13.14
CA GLY A 135 17.46 17.49 -12.69
C GLY A 135 17.71 18.90 -13.25
N ILE A 136 16.69 19.58 -13.75
CA ILE A 136 16.77 20.94 -14.31
C ILE A 136 16.98 21.98 -13.21
N SER A 137 16.22 21.90 -12.12
CA SER A 137 16.40 22.76 -10.96
C SER A 137 15.87 22.09 -9.69
N ARG A 138 16.65 22.15 -8.61
CA ARG A 138 16.27 21.65 -7.28
C ARG A 138 16.08 22.76 -6.26
N GLU A 139 16.59 23.94 -6.58
CA GLU A 139 16.60 25.10 -5.71
C GLU A 139 15.33 25.93 -5.89
N PRO A 140 14.92 26.68 -4.85
CA PRO A 140 13.90 27.70 -4.99
C PRO A 140 14.30 28.71 -6.07
N VAL A 141 13.36 29.07 -6.93
CA VAL A 141 13.53 30.12 -7.93
C VAL A 141 12.63 31.27 -7.56
N SER A 142 13.15 32.48 -7.55
CA SER A 142 12.36 33.67 -7.35
C SER A 142 12.34 34.56 -8.59
N LEU A 143 11.14 35.01 -8.95
CA LEU A 143 10.88 35.87 -10.09
C LEU A 143 10.48 37.24 -9.59
N GLY A 144 11.24 38.27 -9.94
CA GLY A 144 10.86 39.66 -9.70
C GLY A 144 10.10 40.22 -10.89
N PHE A 145 8.99 40.90 -10.62
CA PHE A 145 8.17 41.54 -11.64
C PHE A 145 8.27 43.07 -11.52
N ARG A 146 8.00 43.77 -12.62
CA ARG A 146 7.76 45.23 -12.66
C ARG A 146 7.01 45.56 -13.94
N ASP A 147 5.96 46.38 -13.86
CA ASP A 147 5.17 46.84 -15.01
C ASP A 147 4.72 45.69 -15.95
N GLY A 148 4.32 44.54 -15.38
CA GLY A 148 3.89 43.37 -16.15
C GLY A 148 5.01 42.64 -16.92
N ARG A 149 6.27 42.82 -16.52
CA ARG A 149 7.43 42.13 -17.09
C ARG A 149 8.27 41.47 -16.00
N VAL A 150 8.97 40.41 -16.38
CA VAL A 150 9.98 39.76 -15.54
C VAL A 150 11.25 40.63 -15.56
N VAL A 151 11.66 41.15 -14.41
CA VAL A 151 12.86 42.00 -14.30
C VAL A 151 14.04 41.31 -13.65
N SER A 152 13.80 40.25 -12.88
CA SER A 152 14.85 39.46 -12.27
C SER A 152 14.43 38.01 -12.12
N ILE A 153 15.39 37.11 -12.27
CA ILE A 153 15.27 35.69 -11.97
C ILE A 153 16.46 35.35 -11.08
N THR A 154 16.20 34.72 -9.94
CA THR A 154 17.24 34.35 -8.98
C THR A 154 17.00 32.94 -8.49
N THR A 155 18.04 32.11 -8.45
CA THR A 155 17.98 30.74 -7.89
C THR A 155 18.70 30.69 -6.55
N GLY A 156 18.18 29.87 -5.64
CA GLY A 156 18.70 29.71 -4.30
C GLY A 156 18.60 31.03 -3.52
N GLN A 157 19.68 31.42 -2.84
CA GLN A 157 19.66 32.64 -2.04
C GLN A 157 19.93 33.90 -2.87
N VAL A 158 20.82 33.87 -3.88
CA VAL A 158 21.23 35.12 -4.58
C VAL A 158 21.77 34.93 -6.01
N THR A 159 21.74 33.74 -6.62
CA THR A 159 22.39 33.57 -7.95
C THR A 159 21.49 34.08 -9.06
N PRO A 160 21.84 35.17 -9.78
CA PRO A 160 21.02 35.70 -10.86
C PRO A 160 21.06 34.78 -12.09
N LEU A 161 19.93 34.67 -12.78
CA LEU A 161 19.78 33.89 -14.00
C LEU A 161 19.17 34.75 -15.10
N ASP A 162 19.60 34.54 -16.34
CA ASP A 162 18.97 35.18 -17.51
C ASP A 162 17.66 34.52 -17.91
N ARG A 163 17.52 33.24 -17.55
CA ARG A 163 16.38 32.39 -17.90
C ARG A 163 16.16 31.29 -16.87
N CYS A 164 14.91 30.86 -16.72
CA CYS A 164 14.54 29.67 -15.94
C CYS A 164 13.45 28.88 -16.65
N TRP A 165 13.35 27.60 -16.33
CA TRP A 165 12.26 26.76 -16.78
C TRP A 165 11.13 26.78 -15.75
N LEU A 166 9.90 26.94 -16.22
CA LEU A 166 8.69 26.77 -15.45
C LEU A 166 8.18 25.33 -15.61
N GLU A 167 7.54 24.84 -14.56
CA GLU A 167 6.87 23.54 -14.56
C GLU A 167 5.85 23.41 -15.69
N PRO A 168 5.80 22.25 -16.35
CA PRO A 168 4.81 21.99 -17.37
C PRO A 168 3.42 21.84 -16.75
N GLU A 169 2.40 22.27 -17.48
CA GLU A 169 1.00 22.18 -17.05
C GLU A 169 0.48 20.76 -17.28
N ILE A 170 -0.42 20.29 -16.41
CA ILE A 170 -1.06 18.99 -16.59
C ILE A 170 -2.19 19.14 -17.60
N ILE A 171 -2.07 18.43 -18.73
CA ILE A 171 -3.10 18.40 -19.77
C ILE A 171 -4.17 17.38 -19.40
N THR A 172 -3.74 16.16 -19.07
CA THR A 172 -4.64 15.06 -18.73
C THR A 172 -3.93 13.98 -17.93
N THR A 173 -4.70 13.14 -17.26
CA THR A 173 -4.21 11.91 -16.63
C THR A 173 -4.57 10.72 -17.51
N LEU A 174 -3.62 9.83 -17.77
CA LEU A 174 -3.84 8.54 -18.41
C LEU A 174 -3.89 7.46 -17.32
N PHE A 175 -5.01 6.76 -17.24
CA PHE A 175 -5.17 5.62 -16.34
C PHE A 175 -4.72 4.34 -17.03
N ASP A 176 -4.12 3.43 -16.26
CA ASP A 176 -3.74 2.08 -16.72
C ASP A 176 -4.94 1.32 -17.32
N ARG A 177 -4.68 0.21 -18.04
CA ARG A 177 -5.54 -0.57 -18.96
C ARG A 177 -7.03 -0.71 -18.61
N SER A 178 -7.45 -0.59 -17.36
CA SER A 178 -8.85 -0.38 -17.01
C SER A 178 -9.26 1.07 -17.27
N ARG A 179 -10.01 1.34 -18.34
CA ARG A 179 -10.57 2.67 -18.68
C ARG A 179 -11.60 3.19 -17.66
N THR A 180 -11.21 3.36 -16.40
CA THR A 180 -12.07 3.79 -15.30
C THR A 180 -11.60 5.13 -14.77
N LYS A 181 -12.45 6.15 -14.88
CA LYS A 181 -12.23 7.45 -14.23
C LYS A 181 -12.88 7.43 -12.85
N ARG A 182 -12.12 7.70 -11.79
CA ARG A 182 -12.63 7.77 -10.41
C ARG A 182 -12.22 9.08 -9.78
N ARG A 183 -13.10 9.67 -8.97
CA ARG A 183 -12.82 10.84 -8.12
C ARG A 183 -13.01 10.39 -6.68
N LEU A 184 -12.02 10.65 -5.82
CA LEU A 184 -12.16 10.39 -4.39
C LEU A 184 -13.23 11.33 -3.82
N VAL A 185 -14.27 10.75 -3.21
CA VAL A 185 -15.34 11.46 -2.51
C VAL A 185 -15.37 10.90 -1.11
N ARG A 186 -15.34 11.76 -0.08
CA ARG A 186 -15.42 11.28 1.30
C ARG A 186 -16.85 10.83 1.57
N TYR A 187 -17.02 9.88 2.48
CA TYR A 187 -18.35 9.38 2.83
C TYR A 187 -19.32 10.50 3.26
N GLN A 188 -18.81 11.49 4.00
CA GLN A 188 -19.56 12.69 4.42
C GLN A 188 -19.98 13.61 3.27
N ASP A 189 -19.32 13.52 2.12
CA ASP A 189 -19.63 14.36 0.95
C ASP A 189 -20.70 13.70 0.05
N LEU A 190 -21.16 12.48 0.39
CA LEU A 190 -22.23 11.78 -0.30
C LEU A 190 -23.60 12.30 0.19
N PRO A 191 -24.51 12.69 -0.73
CA PRO A 191 -25.89 13.01 -0.37
C PRO A 191 -26.56 11.85 0.38
N PRO A 192 -27.33 12.10 1.46
CA PRO A 192 -27.97 11.04 2.26
C PRO A 192 -28.92 10.13 1.48
N VAL A 193 -29.45 10.60 0.34
CA VAL A 193 -30.36 9.84 -0.53
C VAL A 193 -29.65 8.74 -1.34
N LEU A 194 -28.31 8.70 -1.32
CA LEU A 194 -27.48 7.75 -2.06
C LEU A 194 -26.79 6.72 -1.15
N VAL A 195 -27.12 6.71 0.15
CA VAL A 195 -26.47 5.89 1.19
C VAL A 195 -27.48 4.94 1.82
#